data_AF-A0A6G3WW80-F1
#
_entry.id   AF-A0A6G3WW80-F1
#
_cell.length_a   1.000
_cell.length_b   1.000
_cell.length_c   1.000
_cell.angle_alpha   90.00
_cell.angle_beta   90.00
_cell.angle_gamma   90.00
#
_symmetry.space_group_name_H-M   'P 1'
#
loop_
_entity.id
_entity.type
_entity.pdbx_description
1 polymer ?
#
loop_
_entity_poly.entity_id
_entity_poly.type
_entity_poly.pdbx_seq_one_letter_code
_entity_poly.pdbx_strand_id
1 'polypeptide(L)'
;MSAVEITAGVRARELRAADVVAEALDRIERTDPRLCAFVEVWGEEASRRAGELDRRLDTRGADPSLPLAGVPVAVKGRHGLRAAGPLLAAGAVAVGATSVPGSGTDWQTWGLGARG
;
A
#
# COMPACT_ATOMS: atom_id res chain seq x y z
N MET A 1 11.91 2.31 -5.87
CA MET A 1 12.51 2.44 -4.53
C MET A 1 12.20 1.20 -3.72
N SER A 2 13.12 0.77 -2.88
CA SER A 2 12.94 -0.25 -1.85
C SER A 2 12.18 0.32 -0.66
N ALA A 3 11.65 -0.56 0.21
CA ALA A 3 11.00 -0.14 1.45
C ALA A 3 11.96 0.64 2.37
N VAL A 4 13.25 0.27 2.40
CA VAL A 4 14.27 0.94 3.22
C VAL A 4 14.49 2.38 2.73
N GLU A 5 14.61 2.57 1.42
CA GLU A 5 14.78 3.91 0.82
C GLU A 5 13.56 4.80 1.07
N ILE A 6 12.34 4.25 0.91
CA ILE A 6 11.10 4.99 1.17
C ILE A 6 11.04 5.41 2.64
N THR A 7 11.19 4.48 3.58
CA THR A 7 11.14 4.79 5.02
C THR A 7 12.20 5.83 5.38
N ALA A 8 13.43 5.68 4.88
CA ALA A 8 14.51 6.63 5.16
C ALA A 8 14.16 8.03 4.66
N GLY A 9 13.77 8.17 3.39
CA GLY A 9 13.41 9.47 2.80
C GLY A 9 12.19 10.12 3.44
N VAL A 10 11.16 9.34 3.76
CA VAL A 10 9.94 9.85 4.43
C VAL A 10 10.24 10.32 5.86
N ARG A 11 11.02 9.56 6.64
CA ARG A 11 11.42 9.95 8.00
C ARG A 11 12.36 11.15 8.01
N ALA A 12 13.22 11.30 7.00
CA ALA A 12 14.09 12.45 6.79
C ALA A 12 13.36 13.68 6.22
N ARG A 13 12.08 13.55 5.84
CA ARG A 13 11.27 14.57 5.14
C ARG A 13 11.82 14.97 3.76
N GLU A 14 12.66 14.12 3.17
CA GLU A 14 13.14 14.25 1.79
C GLU A 14 12.08 13.77 0.79
N LEU A 15 11.19 12.88 1.24
CA LEU A 15 10.02 12.41 0.50
C LEU A 15 8.75 12.67 1.30
N ARG A 16 7.64 12.93 0.59
CA ARG A 16 6.29 12.91 1.18
C ARG A 16 5.71 11.51 1.01
N ALA A 17 5.06 10.98 2.05
CA ALA A 17 4.37 9.70 1.96
C ALA A 17 3.25 9.75 0.92
N ALA A 18 2.56 10.89 0.80
CA ALA A 18 1.51 11.11 -0.19
C ALA A 18 2.02 10.93 -1.63
N ASP A 19 3.20 11.46 -1.95
CA ASP A 19 3.78 11.38 -3.29
C ASP A 19 4.18 9.93 -3.64
N VAL A 20 4.81 9.23 -2.69
CA VAL A 20 5.19 7.82 -2.86
C VAL A 20 3.97 6.93 -3.09
N VAL A 21 2.89 7.16 -2.33
CA VAL A 21 1.65 6.39 -2.46
C VAL A 21 0.92 6.72 -3.77
N ALA A 22 0.90 7.99 -4.18
CA ALA A 22 0.34 8.40 -5.46
C ALA A 22 1.06 7.71 -6.63
N GLU A 23 2.40 7.72 -6.65
CA GLU A 23 3.18 7.03 -7.68
C GLU A 23 2.89 5.52 -7.74
N ALA A 24 2.72 4.89 -6.57
CA ALA A 24 2.35 3.48 -6.50
C ALA A 24 0.95 3.22 -7.07
N LEU A 25 -0.04 4.05 -6.75
CA LEU A 25 -1.40 3.96 -7.27
C LEU A 25 -1.44 4.19 -8.79
N ASP A 26 -0.74 5.20 -9.31
CA ASP A 26 -0.62 5.47 -10.74
C ASP A 26 0.00 4.26 -11.48
N ARG A 27 1.01 3.63 -10.88
CA ARG A 27 1.62 2.43 -11.45
C ARG A 27 0.64 1.26 -11.47
N ILE A 28 -0.16 1.07 -10.42
CA ILE A 28 -1.20 0.05 -10.37
C ILE A 28 -2.21 0.31 -11.50
N GLU A 29 -2.73 1.53 -11.62
CA GLU A 29 -3.71 1.89 -12.65
C GLU A 29 -3.22 1.57 -14.08
N ARG A 30 -1.96 1.87 -14.39
CA ARG A 30 -1.38 1.59 -15.72
C ARG A 30 -1.08 0.11 -15.99
N THR A 31 -0.74 -0.66 -14.95
CA THR A 31 -0.14 -2.00 -15.13
C THR A 31 -1.09 -3.14 -14.78
N ASP A 32 -1.88 -2.97 -13.73
CA ASP A 32 -2.85 -3.96 -13.26
C ASP A 32 -3.90 -4.41 -14.30
N PRO A 33 -4.30 -3.61 -15.31
CA PRO A 33 -5.25 -4.07 -16.33
C PRO A 33 -4.75 -5.27 -17.15
N ARG A 34 -3.42 -5.47 -17.19
CA ARG A 34 -2.78 -6.61 -17.85
C ARG A 34 -2.38 -7.72 -16.88
N LEU A 35 -2.20 -7.39 -15.61
CA LEU A 35 -1.73 -8.33 -14.59
C LEU A 35 -2.86 -8.94 -13.76
N CYS A 36 -4.02 -8.28 -13.68
CA CYS A 36 -5.15 -8.67 -12.82
C CYS A 36 -4.71 -9.04 -11.40
N ALA A 37 -3.76 -8.29 -10.84
CA ALA A 37 -3.14 -8.57 -9.56
C ALA A 37 -3.97 -8.06 -8.37
N PHE A 38 -4.84 -7.08 -8.59
CA PHE A 38 -5.74 -6.53 -7.56
C PHE A 38 -7.21 -6.90 -7.81
N VAL A 39 -7.89 -7.24 -6.71
CA VAL A 39 -9.35 -7.38 -6.66
C VAL A 39 -9.99 -6.05 -6.28
N GLU A 40 -9.31 -5.28 -5.43
CA GLU A 40 -9.69 -3.94 -5.02
C GLU A 40 -8.44 -3.06 -4.89
N VAL A 41 -8.54 -1.82 -5.34
CA VAL A 41 -7.53 -0.78 -5.12
C VAL A 41 -8.19 0.32 -4.28
N TRP A 42 -7.51 0.76 -3.23
CA TRP A 42 -8.06 1.69 -2.23
C TRP A 42 -7.49 3.09 -2.36
N GLY A 43 -7.56 3.68 -3.57
CA GLY A 43 -6.87 4.93 -3.90
C GLY A 43 -7.16 6.09 -2.96
N GLU A 44 -8.43 6.39 -2.69
CA GLU A 44 -8.82 7.49 -1.80
C GLU A 44 -8.34 7.28 -0.36
N GLU A 45 -8.58 6.08 0.20
CA GLU A 45 -8.22 5.75 1.58
C GLU A 45 -6.70 5.68 1.77
N ALA A 46 -5.96 5.14 0.79
CA ALA A 46 -4.50 5.14 0.78
C ALA A 46 -3.95 6.56 0.76
N SER A 47 -4.50 7.43 -0.10
CA SER A 47 -4.10 8.84 -0.20
C SER A 47 -4.38 9.60 1.10
N ARG A 48 -5.56 9.38 1.71
CA ARG A 48 -5.93 9.97 3.00
C ARG A 48 -4.94 9.59 4.10
N ARG A 49 -4.63 8.30 4.24
CA ARG A 49 -3.68 7.78 5.25
C ARG A 49 -2.26 8.31 5.04
N ALA A 50 -1.80 8.37 3.79
CA ALA A 50 -0.50 8.93 3.46
C ALA A 50 -0.39 10.42 3.88
N GLY A 51 -1.44 11.21 3.58
CA GLY A 51 -1.52 12.59 4.02
C GLY A 51 -1.60 12.77 5.55
N GLU A 52 -2.25 11.85 6.27
CA GLU A 52 -2.26 11.83 7.74
C GLU A 52 -0.88 11.54 8.32
N LEU A 53 -0.14 10.61 7.72
CA LEU A 53 1.23 10.30 8.09
C LEU A 53 2.15 11.52 7.87
N ASP A 54 2.05 12.17 6.71
CA ASP A 54 2.81 13.39 6.44
C ASP A 54 2.52 14.49 7.46
N ARG A 55 1.24 14.74 7.77
CA ARG A 55 0.84 15.71 8.81
C ARG A 55 1.39 15.34 10.20
N ARG A 56 1.38 14.05 10.56
CA ARG A 56 1.96 13.58 11.83
C ARG A 56 3.47 13.84 11.87
N LEU A 57 4.19 13.57 10.79
CA LEU A 57 5.64 13.79 10.72
C LEU A 57 5.99 15.29 10.68
N ASP A 58 5.17 16.11 10.01
CA ASP A 58 5.35 17.57 9.99
C ASP A 58 5.17 18.19 11.39
N THR A 59 4.29 17.61 12.22
CA THR A 59 3.99 18.13 13.56
C THR A 59 4.90 17.58 14.65
N ARG A 60 5.33 16.31 14.57
CA ARG A 60 6.09 15.63 15.62
C ARG A 60 7.56 15.36 15.25
N GLY A 61 7.94 15.58 14.00
CA GLY A 61 9.24 15.18 13.47
C GLY A 61 9.36 13.67 13.26
N ALA A 62 10.61 13.20 13.13
CA ALA A 62 10.90 11.79 12.91
C ALA A 62 10.39 10.92 14.07
N ASP A 63 9.64 9.86 13.75
CA ASP A 63 9.03 8.96 14.73
C ASP A 63 9.62 7.55 14.62
N PRO A 64 10.42 7.10 15.62
CA PRO A 64 11.00 5.75 15.62
C PRO A 64 9.96 4.62 15.66
N SER A 65 8.72 4.91 16.08
CA SER A 65 7.64 3.91 16.12
C SER A 65 7.08 3.57 14.73
N LEU A 66 7.55 4.26 13.67
CA LEU A 66 7.08 4.09 12.30
C LEU A 66 8.19 3.50 11.39
N PRO A 67 8.61 2.23 11.59
CA PRO A 67 9.67 1.62 10.79
C PRO A 67 9.28 1.35 9.33
N LEU A 68 8.01 1.52 8.96
CA LEU A 68 7.49 1.38 7.60
C LEU A 68 6.86 2.68 7.08
N ALA A 69 7.24 3.83 7.65
CA ALA A 69 6.66 5.13 7.30
C ALA A 69 6.58 5.35 5.77
N GLY A 70 5.36 5.41 5.26
CA GLY A 70 5.06 5.75 3.86
C GLY A 70 5.24 4.59 2.87
N VAL A 71 5.59 3.38 3.34
CA VAL A 71 5.76 2.22 2.47
C VAL A 71 4.39 1.74 1.96
N PRO A 72 4.13 1.75 0.64
CA PRO A 72 2.90 1.22 0.08
C PRO A 72 2.91 -0.32 0.15
N VAL A 73 1.82 -0.92 0.62
CA VAL A 73 1.69 -2.38 0.76
C VAL A 73 0.35 -2.88 0.20
N ALA A 74 0.38 -4.02 -0.47
CA ALA A 74 -0.84 -4.75 -0.86
C ALA A 74 -1.10 -5.88 0.15
N VAL A 75 -2.37 -6.21 0.38
CA VAL A 75 -2.77 -7.29 1.30
C VAL A 75 -3.43 -8.43 0.54
N LYS A 76 -3.25 -9.67 1.02
CA LYS A 76 -3.75 -10.85 0.32
C LYS A 76 -5.28 -10.99 0.45
N GLY A 77 -6.00 -10.82 -0.65
CA GLY A 77 -7.46 -10.99 -0.73
C GLY A 77 -8.26 -9.92 0.04
N ARG A 78 -9.59 -9.90 -0.18
CA ARG A 78 -10.51 -8.90 0.40
C ARG A 78 -10.47 -8.82 1.93
N HIS A 79 -10.10 -9.92 2.59
CA HIS A 79 -10.01 -10.00 4.05
C HIS A 79 -8.60 -9.70 4.59
N GLY A 80 -7.59 -9.53 3.72
CA GLY A 80 -6.20 -9.36 4.12
C GLY A 80 -5.95 -8.14 5.01
N LEU A 81 -6.79 -7.10 4.90
CA LEU A 81 -6.67 -5.89 5.72
C LEU A 81 -6.82 -6.19 7.22
N ARG A 82 -7.59 -7.22 7.60
CA ARG A 82 -7.78 -7.65 8.99
C ARG A 82 -6.47 -8.09 9.65
N ALA A 83 -5.55 -8.64 8.87
CA ALA A 83 -4.25 -9.10 9.34
C ALA A 83 -3.14 -8.03 9.23
N ALA A 84 -3.41 -6.91 8.56
CA ALA A 84 -2.41 -5.88 8.28
C ALA A 84 -2.22 -4.85 9.41
N GLY A 85 -2.98 -4.96 10.50
CA GLY A 85 -2.95 -4.01 11.63
C GLY A 85 -1.54 -3.63 12.10
N PRO A 86 -0.63 -4.59 12.37
CA PRO A 86 0.74 -4.28 12.78
C PRO A 86 1.54 -3.48 11.74
N LEU A 87 1.35 -3.75 10.44
CA LEU A 87 2.03 -3.02 9.37
C LEU A 87 1.54 -1.57 9.29
N LEU A 88 0.22 -1.38 9.40
CA LEU A 88 -0.39 -0.04 9.41
C LEU A 88 0.04 0.77 10.64
N ALA A 89 0.10 0.14 11.81
CA ALA A 89 0.59 0.77 13.03
C ALA A 89 2.07 1.16 12.91
N ALA A 90 2.86 0.39 12.17
CA ALA A 90 4.25 0.68 11.84
C ALA A 90 4.44 1.75 10.74
N GLY A 91 3.35 2.34 10.21
CA GLY A 91 3.37 3.44 9.25
C GLY A 91 3.26 3.04 7.78
N ALA A 92 3.04 1.76 7.47
CA ALA A 92 2.76 1.32 6.10
C ALA A 92 1.39 1.82 5.63
N VAL A 93 1.24 2.02 4.32
CA VAL A 93 0.00 2.46 3.69
C VAL A 93 -0.55 1.34 2.82
N ALA A 94 -1.69 0.78 3.19
CA ALA A 94 -2.32 -0.27 2.38
C ALA A 94 -2.95 0.33 1.12
N VAL A 95 -2.57 -0.16 -0.06
CA VAL A 95 -3.03 0.35 -1.37
C VAL A 95 -4.12 -0.51 -2.03
N GLY A 96 -4.31 -1.76 -1.58
CA GLY A 96 -5.33 -2.62 -2.15
C GLY A 96 -5.26 -4.07 -1.68
N ALA A 97 -6.28 -4.83 -2.06
CA ALA A 97 -6.38 -6.27 -1.87
C ALA A 97 -6.01 -7.01 -3.16
N THR A 98 -5.06 -7.94 -3.07
CA THR A 98 -4.61 -8.73 -4.22
C THR A 98 -5.61 -9.83 -4.58
N SER A 99 -5.55 -10.26 -5.83
CA SER A 99 -6.17 -11.49 -6.32
C SER A 99 -5.67 -12.70 -5.54
N VAL A 100 -6.57 -13.66 -5.35
CA VAL A 100 -6.36 -14.93 -4.67
C VAL A 100 -7.02 -16.04 -5.50
N PRO A 101 -6.57 -17.31 -5.37
CA PRO A 101 -7.19 -18.41 -6.10
C PRO A 101 -8.69 -18.51 -5.79
N GLY A 102 -9.47 -18.89 -6.80
CA GLY A 102 -10.88 -19.22 -6.61
C GLY A 102 -11.06 -20.50 -5.82
N SER A 103 -12.30 -20.75 -5.37
CA SER A 103 -12.66 -22.05 -4.81
C SER A 103 -12.44 -23.14 -5.87
N GLY A 104 -11.54 -24.09 -5.61
CA GLY A 104 -11.27 -25.24 -6.48
C GLY A 104 -10.05 -25.13 -7.41
N THR A 105 -9.25 -24.06 -7.30
CA THR A 105 -7.97 -23.94 -8.03
C THR A 105 -6.80 -24.03 -7.05
N ASP A 106 -5.97 -25.06 -7.16
CA ASP A 106 -4.91 -25.34 -6.18
C ASP A 106 -3.82 -24.24 -6.12
N TRP A 107 -3.47 -23.63 -7.27
CA TRP A 107 -2.32 -22.70 -7.34
C TRP A 107 -2.50 -21.53 -8.32
N GLN A 108 -3.64 -21.40 -9.00
CA GLN A 108 -3.85 -20.36 -10.04
C GLN A 108 -4.70 -19.19 -9.51
N THR A 109 -4.17 -17.98 -9.67
CA THR A 109 -4.77 -16.71 -9.21
C THR A 109 -5.33 -15.82 -10.32
N TRP A 110 -5.20 -16.21 -11.59
CA TRP A 110 -5.68 -15.40 -12.72
C TRP A 110 -7.22 -15.45 -12.80
N GLY A 111 -7.88 -14.31 -13.04
CA GLY A 111 -9.26 -14.34 -13.51
C GLY A 111 -10.38 -14.09 -12.47
N LEU A 112 -10.11 -13.45 -11.33
CA LEU A 112 -11.15 -13.09 -10.34
C LEU A 112 -11.00 -11.66 -9.79
N GLY A 113 -10.36 -10.76 -10.54
CA GLY A 113 -10.19 -9.34 -10.20
C GLY A 113 -11.24 -8.44 -10.85
N ALA A 114 -11.13 -7.12 -10.69
CA ALA A 114 -12.05 -6.16 -11.31
C ALA A 114 -12.00 -6.13 -12.85
N ARG A 115 -10.98 -6.75 -13.46
CA ARG A 115 -10.64 -6.66 -14.88
C ARG A 115 -10.60 -8.02 -15.60
N GLY A 116 -10.79 -9.11 -14.88
CA GLY A 116 -10.50 -10.47 -15.35
C GLY A 116 -10.42 -11.37 -14.17
#